data_AF-A0A959CNQ8-F1
#
_entry.id   AF-A0A959CNQ8-F1
#
_cell.length_a   1.000
_cell.length_b   1.000
_cell.length_c   1.000
_cell.angle_alpha   90.00
_cell.angle_beta   90.00
_cell.angle_gamma   90.00
#
_symmetry.space_group_name_H-M   'P 1'
#
loop_
_entity.id
_entity.type
_entity.pdbx_description
1 polymer ?
#
loop_
_entity_poly.entity_id
_entity_poly.type
_entity_poly.pdbx_seq_one_letter_code
_entity_poly.pdbx_strand_id
1 'polypeptide(L)'
;MAYDKVWRLGANESTEIHFFEDVTINGTEVAAGRYTVYATPGEKEWEVSFNTDVDTWGAYAYNAEKNVASITVPAETAEKAIEAFSITFEKAEDGAHMVMGWENTVVRVPIGF
;
A
#
# COMPACT_ATOMS: atom_id res chain seq x y z
N MET A 1 -13.16 0.80 9.26
CA MET A 1 -12.14 -0.27 9.41
C MET A 1 -12.12 -0.75 10.87
N ALA A 2 -11.68 -1.98 11.14
CA ALA A 2 -11.37 -2.40 12.51
C ALA A 2 -9.87 -2.25 12.71
N TYR A 3 -9.44 -1.59 13.79
CA TYR A 3 -8.03 -1.49 14.14
C TYR A 3 -7.42 -2.90 14.34
N ASP A 4 -6.14 -3.03 14.02
CA ASP A 4 -5.33 -4.26 14.18
C ASP A 4 -5.75 -5.47 13.32
N LYS A 5 -6.34 -5.23 12.14
CA LYS A 5 -6.63 -6.29 11.15
C LYS A 5 -6.16 -5.90 9.75
N VAL A 6 -5.56 -6.85 9.04
CA VAL A 6 -5.16 -6.71 7.63
C VAL A 6 -6.39 -6.38 6.78
N TRP A 7 -6.31 -5.29 6.01
CA TRP A 7 -7.37 -4.85 5.10
C TRP A 7 -6.98 -5.02 3.64
N ARG A 8 -8.00 -5.26 2.82
CA ARG A 8 -7.92 -5.19 1.36
C ARG A 8 -8.25 -3.75 0.97
N LEU A 9 -7.53 -3.22 0.00
CA LEU A 9 -7.77 -1.87 -0.51
C LEU A 9 -8.88 -1.85 -1.60
N GLY A 10 -9.22 -3.00 -2.18
CA GLY A 10 -10.26 -3.16 -3.20
C GLY A 10 -11.56 -3.80 -2.68
N ALA A 11 -12.69 -3.46 -3.32
CA ALA A 11 -14.03 -3.91 -2.93
C ALA A 11 -14.33 -5.40 -3.21
N ASN A 12 -13.55 -6.09 -4.07
CA ASN A 12 -13.73 -7.51 -4.39
C ASN A 12 -12.41 -8.24 -4.76
N GLU A 13 -11.53 -7.61 -5.55
CA GLU A 13 -10.22 -8.12 -5.98
C GLU A 13 -9.09 -7.40 -5.22
N SER A 14 -7.99 -8.09 -4.92
CA SER A 14 -6.84 -7.49 -4.23
C SER A 14 -6.21 -6.42 -5.11
N THR A 15 -5.89 -5.25 -4.53
CA THR A 15 -5.22 -4.19 -5.27
C THR A 15 -3.82 -4.65 -5.65
N GLU A 16 -3.52 -4.62 -6.95
CA GLU A 16 -2.19 -4.93 -7.46
C GLU A 16 -1.47 -3.69 -7.96
N ILE A 17 -0.15 -3.71 -7.85
CA ILE A 17 0.75 -2.73 -8.43
C ILE A 17 1.72 -3.45 -9.39
N HIS A 18 2.02 -2.81 -10.51
CA HIS A 18 2.98 -3.33 -11.49
C HIS A 18 4.13 -2.33 -11.62
N PHE A 19 5.32 -2.76 -11.24
CA PHE A 19 6.56 -2.02 -11.46
C PHE A 19 7.19 -2.47 -12.78
N PHE A 20 7.49 -1.51 -13.66
CA PHE A 20 8.10 -1.78 -14.97
C PHE A 20 9.63 -1.77 -14.95
N GLU A 21 10.21 -1.35 -13.85
CA GLU A 21 11.64 -1.36 -13.52
C GLU A 21 11.81 -1.72 -12.04
N ASP A 22 13.03 -2.01 -11.62
CA ASP A 22 13.33 -2.27 -10.22
C ASP A 22 13.10 -0.99 -9.41
N VAL A 23 12.55 -1.11 -8.22
CA VAL A 23 12.15 0.02 -7.38
C VAL A 23 12.73 -0.13 -5.97
N THR A 24 12.83 0.97 -5.24
CA THR A 24 13.24 0.94 -3.82
C THR A 24 12.09 1.34 -2.91
N ILE A 25 11.79 0.50 -1.93
CA ILE A 25 10.75 0.73 -0.92
C ILE A 25 11.38 0.55 0.46
N ASN A 26 11.41 1.61 1.27
CA ASN A 26 12.01 1.58 2.61
C ASN A 26 13.46 1.05 2.61
N GLY A 27 14.25 1.41 1.59
CA GLY A 27 15.63 0.94 1.41
C GLY A 27 15.77 -0.51 0.94
N THR A 28 14.66 -1.20 0.67
CA THR A 28 14.64 -2.55 0.11
C THR A 28 14.42 -2.48 -1.40
N GLU A 29 15.32 -3.11 -2.15
CA GLU A 29 15.19 -3.26 -3.61
C GLU A 29 14.10 -4.29 -3.92
N VAL A 30 13.15 -3.91 -4.77
CA VAL A 30 12.03 -4.72 -5.22
C VAL A 30 12.11 -4.80 -6.74
N ALA A 31 12.28 -6.02 -7.26
CA ALA A 31 12.42 -6.23 -8.69
C ALA A 31 11.19 -5.77 -9.48
N ALA A 32 11.37 -5.47 -10.77
CA ALA A 32 10.27 -5.25 -11.69
C ALA A 32 9.30 -6.45 -11.69
N GLY A 33 7.99 -6.18 -11.58
CA GLY A 33 6.99 -7.24 -11.45
C GLY A 33 5.64 -6.76 -10.94
N ARG A 34 4.70 -7.71 -10.85
CA ARG A 34 3.37 -7.52 -10.27
C ARG A 34 3.36 -7.97 -8.81
N TYR A 35 2.75 -7.16 -7.96
CA TYR A 35 2.64 -7.42 -6.53
C TYR A 35 1.25 -7.07 -6.04
N THR A 36 0.76 -7.82 -5.07
CA THR A 36 -0.42 -7.41 -4.30
C THR A 36 -0.01 -6.42 -3.21
N VAL A 37 -0.80 -5.36 -3.05
CA VAL A 37 -0.62 -4.36 -1.99
C VAL A 37 -1.60 -4.63 -0.86
N TYR A 38 -1.07 -4.85 0.33
CA TYR A 38 -1.83 -4.97 1.58
C TYR A 38 -1.58 -3.76 2.47
N ALA A 39 -2.59 -3.35 3.22
CA ALA A 39 -2.45 -2.31 4.24
C ALA A 39 -3.04 -2.78 5.57
N THR A 40 -2.31 -2.53 6.64
CA THR A 40 -2.77 -2.69 8.02
C THR A 40 -2.92 -1.30 8.63
N PRO A 41 -4.15 -0.75 8.68
CA PRO A 41 -4.38 0.60 9.19
C PRO A 41 -4.31 0.62 10.73
N GLY A 42 -3.46 1.49 11.27
CA GLY A 42 -3.43 1.88 12.69
C GLY A 42 -3.92 3.32 12.89
N GLU A 43 -4.08 3.73 14.16
CA GLU A 43 -4.53 5.09 14.50
C GLU A 43 -3.53 6.19 14.11
N LYS A 44 -2.23 5.89 14.19
CA LYS A 44 -1.14 6.86 13.97
C LYS A 44 -0.32 6.58 12.73
N GLU A 45 -0.33 5.35 12.28
CA GLU A 45 0.50 4.87 11.19
C GLU A 45 -0.15 3.68 10.51
N TRP A 46 0.15 3.49 9.23
CA TRP A 46 -0.26 2.33 8.45
C TRP A 46 0.97 1.56 8.06
N GLU A 47 0.91 0.24 8.23
CA GLU A 47 1.87 -0.66 7.61
C GLU A 47 1.36 -1.04 6.22
N VAL A 48 2.21 -0.87 5.21
CA VAL A 48 1.91 -1.20 3.81
C VAL A 48 2.91 -2.25 3.36
N SER A 49 2.41 -3.35 2.80
CA SER A 49 3.22 -4.49 2.38
C SER A 49 2.97 -4.85 0.92
N PHE A 50 4.05 -5.19 0.22
CA PHE A 50 4.05 -5.63 -1.18
C PHE A 50 4.35 -7.12 -1.21
N ASN A 51 3.44 -7.90 -1.76
CA ASN A 51 3.46 -9.37 -1.67
C ASN A 51 3.49 -10.01 -3.06
N THR A 52 4.23 -11.12 -3.23
CA THR A 52 4.35 -11.81 -4.52
C THR A 52 3.12 -12.61 -4.92
N ASP A 53 2.18 -12.88 -4.00
CA ASP A 53 0.93 -13.56 -4.36
C ASP A 53 -0.02 -12.60 -5.08
N VAL A 54 -0.15 -12.79 -6.38
CA VAL A 54 -1.08 -12.08 -7.29
C VAL A 54 -2.34 -12.92 -7.52
N ASP A 55 -3.39 -12.31 -8.08
CA ASP A 55 -4.68 -12.96 -8.38
C ASP A 55 -5.35 -13.61 -7.13
N THR A 56 -5.08 -13.06 -5.94
CA THR A 56 -5.57 -13.60 -4.66
C THR A 56 -7.03 -13.22 -4.40
N TRP A 57 -7.86 -14.19 -4.04
CA TRP A 57 -9.25 -13.94 -3.66
C TRP A 57 -9.36 -13.62 -2.16
N GLY A 58 -9.04 -12.37 -1.84
CA GLY A 58 -9.22 -11.80 -0.51
C GLY A 58 -8.10 -12.04 0.49
N ALA A 59 -8.20 -11.37 1.66
CA ALA A 59 -7.19 -11.37 2.71
C ALA A 59 -6.93 -12.74 3.40
N TYR A 60 -7.74 -13.77 3.13
CA TYR A 60 -7.53 -15.11 3.70
C TYR A 60 -6.31 -15.84 3.12
N ALA A 61 -5.84 -15.39 1.94
CA ALA A 61 -4.63 -15.92 1.30
C ALA A 61 -3.36 -15.16 1.72
N TYR A 62 -3.46 -14.15 2.58
CA TYR A 62 -2.30 -13.36 2.98
C TYR A 62 -1.29 -14.23 3.73
N ASN A 63 -0.11 -14.40 3.14
CA ASN A 63 1.07 -14.98 3.78
C ASN A 63 2.16 -13.90 3.89
N ALA A 64 2.44 -13.46 5.12
CA ALA A 64 3.47 -12.45 5.40
C ALA A 64 4.88 -12.89 4.97
N GLU A 65 5.15 -14.20 4.87
CA GLU A 65 6.44 -14.72 4.37
C GLU A 65 6.71 -14.37 2.90
N LYS A 66 5.67 -13.95 2.17
CA LYS A 66 5.76 -13.55 0.76
C LYS A 66 5.83 -12.04 0.56
N ASN A 67 5.92 -11.27 1.64
CA ASN A 67 6.18 -9.84 1.55
C ASN A 67 7.62 -9.62 1.09
N VAL A 68 7.79 -8.91 -0.02
CA VAL A 68 9.10 -8.51 -0.54
C VAL A 68 9.55 -7.17 0.03
N ALA A 69 8.61 -6.32 0.43
CA ALA A 69 8.87 -5.08 1.12
C ALA A 69 7.68 -4.72 2.02
N SER A 70 8.00 -4.08 3.15
CA SER A 70 7.02 -3.49 4.06
C SER A 70 7.52 -2.14 4.54
N ILE A 71 6.60 -1.20 4.70
CA ILE A 71 6.89 0.16 5.15
C ILE A 71 5.78 0.66 6.06
N THR A 72 6.17 1.28 7.18
CA THR A 72 5.26 1.97 8.08
C THR A 72 5.30 3.46 7.78
N VAL A 73 4.13 4.04 7.50
CA VAL A 73 3.99 5.46 7.12
C VAL A 73 2.96 6.14 8.02
N PRO A 74 3.15 7.42 8.37
CA PRO A 74 2.24 8.12 9.27
C PRO A 74 0.85 8.27 8.65
N ALA A 75 -0.18 8.10 9.48
CA ALA A 75 -1.57 8.40 9.15
C ALA A 75 -1.81 9.90 9.36
N GLU A 76 -1.97 10.63 8.25
CA GLU A 76 -2.23 12.06 8.27
C GLU A 76 -3.73 12.36 8.15
N THR A 77 -4.16 13.46 8.75
CA THR A 77 -5.55 13.91 8.63
C THR A 77 -5.81 14.49 7.24
N ALA A 78 -6.81 13.96 6.54
CA ALA A 78 -7.27 14.49 5.27
C ALA A 78 -7.93 15.87 5.43
N GLU A 79 -7.73 16.78 4.48
CA GLU A 79 -8.40 18.10 4.48
C GLU A 79 -9.92 17.98 4.34
N LYS A 80 -10.39 16.92 3.67
CA LYS A 80 -11.79 16.58 3.47
C LYS A 80 -11.98 15.09 3.61
N ALA A 81 -13.16 14.69 4.08
CA ALA A 81 -13.52 13.28 4.15
C ALA A 81 -13.50 12.64 2.74
N ILE A 82 -12.81 11.52 2.64
CA ILE A 82 -12.67 10.68 1.46
C ILE A 82 -13.66 9.53 1.59
N GLU A 83 -14.81 9.63 0.93
CA GLU A 83 -15.89 8.64 1.06
C GLU A 83 -15.57 7.28 0.40
N ALA A 84 -14.76 7.31 -0.66
CA ALA A 84 -14.36 6.12 -1.42
C ALA A 84 -12.86 5.90 -1.33
N PHE A 85 -12.44 4.67 -1.03
CA PHE A 85 -11.03 4.33 -0.92
C PHE A 85 -10.36 4.64 -2.24
N SER A 86 -9.32 5.47 -2.19
CA SER A 86 -8.67 6.02 -3.37
C SER A 86 -7.16 5.83 -3.28
N ILE A 87 -6.55 5.47 -4.41
CA ILE A 87 -5.10 5.45 -4.58
C ILE A 87 -4.75 6.38 -5.74
N THR A 88 -3.76 7.24 -5.54
CA THR A 88 -3.17 8.08 -6.59
C THR A 88 -1.65 8.04 -6.49
N PHE A 89 -0.96 8.54 -7.51
CA PHE A 89 0.48 8.70 -7.51
C PHE A 89 0.86 10.16 -7.66
N GLU A 90 1.68 10.65 -6.75
CA GLU A 90 2.25 12.00 -6.77
C GLU A 90 3.73 11.91 -7.13
N LYS A 91 4.23 12.80 -7.99
CA LYS A 91 5.64 12.83 -8.37
C LYS A 91 6.50 13.27 -7.17
N ALA A 92 7.62 12.58 -6.94
CA ALA A 92 8.65 12.94 -5.97
C ALA A 92 9.99 13.21 -6.68
N GLU A 93 11.00 13.68 -5.94
CA GLU A 93 12.34 13.97 -6.48
C GLU A 93 13.02 12.72 -7.03
N ASP A 94 13.02 11.63 -6.24
CA ASP A 94 13.66 10.35 -6.56
C ASP A 94 12.64 9.25 -6.92
N GLY A 95 11.44 9.61 -7.38
CA GLY A 95 10.42 8.64 -7.77
C GLY A 95 8.99 9.14 -7.62
N ALA A 96 8.15 8.40 -6.90
CA ALA A 96 6.76 8.76 -6.67
C ALA A 96 6.28 8.39 -5.25
N HIS A 97 5.25 9.11 -4.79
CA HIS A 97 4.47 8.72 -3.63
C HIS A 97 3.19 8.01 -4.09
N MET A 98 3.01 6.76 -3.70
CA MET A 98 1.70 6.11 -3.74
C MET A 98 0.88 6.65 -2.56
N VAL A 99 -0.16 7.43 -2.86
CA VAL A 99 -1.00 8.09 -1.86
C VAL A 99 -2.30 7.32 -1.74
N MET A 100 -2.62 6.88 -0.53
CA MET A 100 -3.85 6.15 -0.22
C MET A 100 -4.72 6.95 0.74
N GLY A 101 -6.02 7.02 0.47
CA GLY A 101 -6.96 7.81 1.26
C GLY A 101 -8.27 7.09 1.58
N TRP A 102 -8.74 7.23 2.82
CA TRP A 102 -10.02 6.72 3.31
C TRP A 102 -10.51 7.54 4.50
N GLU A 103 -11.80 7.88 4.52
CA GLU A 103 -12.41 8.71 5.57
C GLU A 103 -11.57 9.99 5.81
N ASN A 104 -11.06 10.21 7.02
CA ASN A 104 -10.26 11.38 7.35
C ASN A 104 -8.76 11.08 7.34
N THR A 105 -8.33 10.00 6.70
CA THR A 105 -6.94 9.54 6.74
C THR A 105 -6.33 9.52 5.34
N VAL A 106 -5.11 10.03 5.23
CA VAL A 106 -4.23 9.92 4.07
C VAL A 106 -2.89 9.35 4.52
N VAL A 107 -2.34 8.42 3.75
CA VAL A 107 -0.98 7.91 3.91
C VAL A 107 -0.22 8.01 2.60
N ARG A 108 1.09 8.24 2.69
CA ARG A 108 1.98 8.38 1.53
C ARG A 108 3.11 7.37 1.62
N VAL A 109 3.20 6.48 0.65
CA VAL A 109 4.25 5.47 0.52
C VAL A 109 5.28 5.94 -0.50
N PRO A 110 6.50 6.31 -0.10
CA PRO A 110 7.58 6.62 -1.02
C PRO A 110 8.04 5.37 -1.77
N ILE A 111 8.15 5.49 -3.10
CA ILE A 111 8.67 4.47 -4.00
C ILE A 111 9.74 5.15 -4.85
N GLY A 112 10.98 4.68 -4.72
CA GLY A 112 12.12 5.16 -5.50
C GLY A 112 12.31 4.39 -6.79
N PHE A 113 12.76 5.07 -7.85
CA PHE A 113 13.15 4.49 -9.14
C PHE A 113 14.58 4.92 -9.47
#